data_AF-A0A2D5PEP6-F1
#
_entry.id   AF-A0A2D5PEP6-F1
#
_cell.length_a   1.000
_cell.length_b   1.000
_cell.length_c   1.000
_cell.angle_alpha   90.00
_cell.angle_beta   90.00
_cell.angle_gamma   90.00
#
_symmetry.space_group_name_H-M   'P 1'
#
loop_
_entity.id
_entity.type
_entity.pdbx_description
1 polymer ?
#
loop_
_entity_poly.entity_id
_entity_poly.type
_entity_poly.pdbx_seq_one_letter_code
_entity_poly.pdbx_strand_id
1 'polypeptide(L)'
;MITEWVPANADSEAIDSAVLLQFAALAELVKDDTEAAKSQIGESQLQQAQGWIRLPESHWQEAIKSLPEKDLFPLARFFTLAEMQFPGWECGASNPAIWLFRYMKAHDLLPEKAEIRALKAMTDNRFIPYGSVL
;
A
#
# COMPACT_ATOMS: atom_id res chain seq x y z
N MET A 1 -28.03 -6.40 15.53
CA MET A 1 -27.89 -6.45 14.07
C MET A 1 -26.54 -7.09 13.80
N ILE A 2 -26.55 -8.30 13.26
CA ILE A 2 -25.34 -9.08 12.99
C ILE A 2 -24.88 -8.60 11.61
N THR A 3 -23.73 -7.93 11.52
CA THR A 3 -23.11 -7.59 10.24
C THR A 3 -22.65 -8.88 9.60
N GLU A 4 -23.34 -9.28 8.54
CA GLU A 4 -23.03 -10.45 7.72
C GLU A 4 -21.57 -10.38 7.27
N TRP A 5 -20.78 -11.35 7.74
CA TRP A 5 -19.49 -11.69 7.17
C TRP A 5 -19.77 -12.31 5.81
N VAL A 6 -19.56 -11.54 4.74
CA VAL A 6 -19.63 -12.03 3.35
C VAL A 6 -18.27 -12.63 3.03
N PRO A 7 -18.13 -13.95 2.84
CA PRO A 7 -16.96 -14.46 2.17
C PRO A 7 -17.11 -14.07 0.70
N ALA A 8 -16.42 -13.01 0.28
CA ALA A 8 -16.21 -12.80 -1.15
C ALA A 8 -15.46 -14.03 -1.66
N ASN A 9 -16.14 -14.81 -2.51
CA ASN A 9 -15.62 -15.99 -3.15
C ASN A 9 -14.21 -15.73 -3.70
N ALA A 10 -13.30 -16.60 -3.31
CA ALA A 10 -12.14 -17.12 -4.04
C ALA A 10 -11.92 -16.55 -5.46
N ASP A 11 -11.35 -15.36 -5.52
CA ASP A 11 -10.24 -15.10 -6.43
C ASP A 11 -8.99 -15.10 -5.55
N SER A 12 -8.27 -16.23 -5.49
CA SER A 12 -7.00 -16.32 -4.75
C SER A 12 -5.92 -15.34 -5.25
N GLU A 13 -6.20 -14.58 -6.31
CA GLU A 13 -5.34 -13.56 -6.90
C GLU A 13 -5.87 -12.12 -6.71
N ALA A 14 -7.11 -11.93 -6.26
CA ALA A 14 -7.68 -10.60 -6.09
C ALA A 14 -7.21 -9.92 -4.80
N ILE A 15 -6.82 -8.66 -4.92
CA ILE A 15 -6.37 -7.85 -3.79
C ILE A 15 -7.60 -7.31 -3.05
N ASP A 16 -7.70 -7.63 -1.76
CA ASP A 16 -8.84 -7.22 -0.94
C ASP A 16 -8.77 -5.71 -0.63
N SER A 17 -9.69 -4.96 -1.21
CA SER A 17 -9.79 -3.51 -1.02
C SER A 17 -10.06 -3.12 0.43
N ALA A 18 -10.77 -3.94 1.22
CA ALA A 18 -11.04 -3.64 2.62
C ALA A 18 -9.75 -3.65 3.46
N VAL A 19 -8.86 -4.60 3.18
CA VAL A 19 -7.54 -4.67 3.83
C VAL A 19 -6.65 -3.50 3.39
N LEU A 20 -6.68 -3.13 2.11
CA LEU A 20 -5.96 -1.94 1.63
C LEU A 20 -6.45 -0.65 2.32
N LEU A 21 -7.77 -0.50 2.50
CA LEU A 21 -8.34 0.63 3.24
C LEU A 21 -7.89 0.66 4.70
N GLN A 22 -7.80 -0.51 5.33
CA GLN A 22 -7.25 -0.64 6.68
C GLN A 22 -5.79 -0.20 6.73
N PHE A 23 -4.96 -0.58 5.76
CA PHE A 23 -3.57 -0.13 5.67
C PHE A 23 -3.44 1.37 5.45
N ALA A 24 -4.28 1.94 4.58
CA ALA A 24 -4.34 3.37 4.36
C ALA A 24 -4.67 4.13 5.67
N ALA A 25 -5.64 3.63 6.45
CA ALA A 25 -6.01 4.21 7.74
C ALA A 25 -4.89 4.10 8.80
N LEU A 26 -4.08 3.04 8.73
CA LEU A 26 -2.98 2.78 9.67
C LEU A 26 -1.64 3.37 9.22
N ALA A 27 -1.56 4.01 8.05
CA ALA A 27 -0.32 4.57 7.49
C ALA A 27 0.36 5.60 8.41
N GLU A 28 -0.44 6.42 9.10
CA GLU A 28 0.08 7.34 10.12
C GLU A 28 0.61 6.60 11.35
N LEU A 29 -0.12 5.58 11.81
CA LEU A 29 0.30 4.79 12.96
C LEU A 29 1.60 4.04 12.69
N VAL A 30 1.81 3.50 11.49
CA VAL A 30 3.07 2.83 11.13
C VAL A 30 4.27 3.78 11.21
N LYS A 31 4.08 5.08 10.96
CA LYS A 31 5.16 6.05 11.09
C LYS A 31 5.55 6.27 12.56
N ASP A 32 4.56 6.35 13.45
CA ASP A 32 4.77 6.70 14.86
C ASP A 32 5.06 5.48 15.74
N ASP A 33 4.36 4.36 15.50
CA ASP A 33 4.50 3.08 16.22
C ASP A 33 4.18 1.88 15.31
N THR A 34 5.23 1.31 14.71
CA THR A 34 5.13 0.13 13.85
C THR A 34 4.61 -1.11 14.56
N GLU A 35 4.99 -1.33 15.83
CA GLU A 35 4.58 -2.55 16.53
C GLU A 35 3.09 -2.49 16.88
N ALA A 36 2.58 -1.33 17.27
CA ALA A 36 1.14 -1.12 17.44
C ALA A 36 0.38 -1.29 16.12
N ALA A 37 0.91 -0.77 15.01
CA ALA A 37 0.30 -0.96 13.69
C ALA A 37 0.25 -2.44 13.27
N LYS A 38 1.35 -3.17 13.44
CA LYS A 38 1.42 -4.62 13.15
C LYS A 38 0.42 -5.41 14.00
N SER A 39 0.24 -5.02 15.27
CA SER A 39 -0.76 -5.63 16.16
C SER A 39 -2.20 -5.37 15.68
N GLN A 40 -2.51 -4.16 15.20
CA GLN A 40 -3.84 -3.83 14.67
C GLN A 40 -4.15 -4.49 13.33
N ILE A 41 -3.15 -4.66 12.47
CA ILE A 41 -3.29 -5.38 11.21
C ILE A 41 -3.40 -6.89 11.48
N GLY A 42 -2.55 -7.41 12.36
CA GLY A 42 -2.45 -8.83 12.61
C GLY A 42 -1.61 -9.55 11.55
N GLU A 43 -0.99 -10.65 11.97
CA GLU A 43 0.00 -11.36 11.17
C GLU A 43 -0.59 -11.96 9.89
N SER A 44 -1.83 -12.45 9.92
CA SER A 44 -2.49 -13.04 8.75
C SER A 44 -2.69 -12.04 7.62
N GLN A 45 -3.08 -10.79 7.93
CA GLN A 45 -3.25 -9.73 6.93
C GLN A 45 -1.89 -9.28 6.36
N LEU A 46 -0.85 -9.21 7.19
CA LEU A 46 0.51 -8.92 6.73
C LEU A 46 1.06 -10.00 5.79
N GLN A 47 0.87 -11.27 6.12
CA GLN A 47 1.28 -12.38 5.26
C GLN A 47 0.52 -12.37 3.93
N GLN A 48 -0.78 -12.09 3.97
CA GLN A 48 -1.60 -11.95 2.76
C GLN A 48 -1.12 -10.79 1.88
N ALA A 49 -0.86 -9.63 2.48
CA ALA A 49 -0.34 -8.46 1.77
C ALA A 49 1.06 -8.68 1.19
N GLN A 50 1.94 -9.40 1.90
CA GLN A 50 3.23 -9.80 1.38
C GLN A 50 3.09 -10.68 0.12
N GLY A 51 2.06 -11.52 0.06
CA GLY A 51 1.68 -12.26 -1.14
C GLY A 51 1.28 -11.34 -2.30
N TRP A 52 0.50 -10.29 -2.01
CA TRP A 52 0.06 -9.33 -3.04
C TRP A 52 1.17 -8.50 -3.66
N ILE A 53 2.25 -8.21 -2.92
CA ILE A 53 3.39 -7.46 -3.47
C ILE A 53 4.07 -8.23 -4.62
N ARG A 54 3.92 -9.56 -4.65
CA ARG A 54 4.44 -10.43 -5.72
C ARG A 54 3.52 -10.48 -6.95
N LEU A 55 2.31 -9.95 -6.85
CA LEU A 55 1.37 -9.89 -7.97
C LEU A 55 1.82 -8.84 -9.00
N PRO A 56 1.49 -9.04 -10.28
CA PRO A 56 1.82 -8.09 -11.32
C PRO A 56 0.99 -6.79 -11.19
N GLU A 57 1.50 -5.72 -11.80
CA GLU A 57 0.86 -4.38 -11.81
C GLU A 57 -0.63 -4.42 -12.22
N SER A 58 -1.04 -5.35 -13.10
CA SER A 58 -2.44 -5.46 -13.54
C SER A 58 -3.42 -5.67 -12.40
N HIS A 59 -3.10 -6.54 -11.43
CA HIS A 59 -3.95 -6.80 -10.27
C HIS A 59 -4.05 -5.56 -9.36
N TRP A 60 -2.94 -4.85 -9.22
CA TRP A 60 -2.90 -3.60 -8.47
C TRP A 60 -3.70 -2.50 -9.15
N GLN A 61 -3.66 -2.38 -10.47
CA GLN A 61 -4.46 -1.38 -11.19
C GLN A 61 -5.96 -1.57 -10.98
N GLU A 62 -6.45 -2.81 -10.92
CA GLU A 62 -7.85 -3.09 -10.63
C GLU A 62 -8.22 -2.72 -9.19
N ALA A 63 -7.38 -3.10 -8.22
CA ALA A 63 -7.57 -2.76 -6.81
C ALA A 63 -7.46 -1.25 -6.54
N ILE A 64 -6.57 -0.55 -7.23
CA ILE A 64 -6.40 0.90 -7.08
C ILE A 64 -7.64 1.64 -7.61
N LYS A 65 -8.24 1.16 -8.70
CA LYS A 65 -9.46 1.77 -9.27
C LYS A 65 -10.68 1.63 -8.36
N SER A 66 -10.76 0.58 -7.54
CA SER A 66 -11.84 0.40 -6.57
C SER A 66 -11.64 1.21 -5.29
N LEU A 67 -10.45 1.76 -5.06
CA LEU A 67 -10.15 2.56 -3.87
C LEU A 67 -10.56 4.03 -4.04
N PRO A 68 -11.03 4.67 -2.96
CA PRO A 68 -11.29 6.10 -2.96
C PRO A 68 -9.98 6.89 -3.04
N GLU A 69 -10.01 7.96 -3.82
CA GLU A 69 -8.83 8.79 -4.14
C GLU A 69 -8.08 9.30 -2.90
N LYS A 70 -8.82 9.65 -1.85
CA LYS A 70 -8.29 10.12 -0.56
C LYS A 70 -7.40 9.09 0.16
N ASP A 71 -7.58 7.80 -0.11
CA ASP A 71 -6.87 6.72 0.59
C ASP A 71 -5.66 6.21 -0.22
N LEU A 72 -5.48 6.65 -1.48
CA LEU A 72 -4.37 6.24 -2.34
C LEU A 72 -3.01 6.69 -1.83
N PHE A 73 -2.89 7.96 -1.42
CA PHE A 73 -1.62 8.49 -0.89
C PHE A 73 -1.24 7.89 0.47
N PRO A 74 -2.16 7.81 1.47
CA PRO A 74 -1.89 7.08 2.70
C PRO A 74 -1.47 5.63 2.45
N LEU A 75 -2.10 4.94 1.50
CA LEU A 75 -1.73 3.58 1.14
C LEU A 75 -0.32 3.49 0.53
N ALA A 76 0.04 4.39 -0.38
CA ALA A 76 1.38 4.44 -0.95
C ALA A 76 2.43 4.69 0.15
N ARG A 77 2.09 5.54 1.12
CA ARG A 77 2.92 5.79 2.29
C ARG A 77 3.05 4.57 3.20
N PHE A 78 1.97 3.84 3.43
CA PHE A 78 2.01 2.58 4.16
C PHE A 78 3.01 1.61 3.53
N PHE A 79 2.91 1.32 2.23
CA PHE A 79 3.83 0.39 1.57
C PHE A 79 5.28 0.86 1.55
N THR A 80 5.49 2.18 1.52
CA THR A 80 6.83 2.78 1.63
C THR A 80 7.43 2.56 3.02
N LEU A 81 6.65 2.78 4.08
CA LEU A 81 7.09 2.58 5.46
C LEU A 81 7.20 1.09 5.81
N ALA A 82 6.29 0.27 5.30
CA ALA A 82 6.30 -1.18 5.49
C ALA A 82 7.57 -1.80 4.89
N GLU A 83 8.01 -1.35 3.71
CA GLU A 83 9.29 -1.82 3.15
C GLU A 83 10.49 -1.51 4.07
N MET A 84 10.48 -0.37 4.76
CA MET A 84 11.57 0.04 5.65
C MET A 84 11.51 -0.62 7.03
N GLN A 85 10.31 -0.89 7.52
CA GLN A 85 10.08 -1.30 8.91
C GLN A 85 9.68 -2.77 9.06
N PHE A 86 9.15 -3.40 8.00
CA PHE A 86 8.64 -4.77 8.06
C PHE A 86 9.67 -5.70 7.39
N PRO A 87 10.28 -6.63 8.15
CA PRO A 87 11.27 -7.55 7.61
C PRO A 87 10.69 -8.39 6.45
N GLY A 88 11.40 -8.46 5.32
CA GLY A 88 10.99 -9.26 4.16
C GLY A 88 9.93 -8.62 3.26
N TRP A 89 9.63 -7.33 3.45
CA TRP A 89 8.83 -6.51 2.53
C TRP A 89 9.70 -5.71 1.53
N GLU A 90 11.00 -5.97 1.51
CA GLU A 90 11.98 -5.42 0.59
C GLU A 90 11.71 -5.89 -0.85
N CYS A 91 11.06 -5.03 -1.64
CA CYS A 91 10.61 -5.35 -3.00
C CYS A 91 11.17 -4.41 -4.05
N GLY A 92 11.86 -3.34 -3.65
CA GLY A 92 12.59 -2.44 -4.53
C GLY A 92 11.68 -1.83 -5.60
N ALA A 93 11.95 -2.17 -6.87
CA ALA A 93 11.19 -1.65 -8.02
C ALA A 93 9.77 -2.24 -8.15
N SER A 94 9.46 -3.32 -7.43
CA SER A 94 8.15 -3.96 -7.42
C SER A 94 7.26 -3.50 -6.26
N ASN A 95 7.63 -2.41 -5.56
CA ASN A 95 6.83 -1.91 -4.46
C ASN A 95 5.47 -1.34 -4.98
N PRO A 96 4.32 -1.74 -4.40
CA PRO A 96 3.01 -1.21 -4.77
C PRO A 96 2.85 0.30 -4.68
N ALA A 97 3.65 0.96 -3.82
CA ALA A 97 3.73 2.41 -3.75
C ALA A 97 4.03 3.02 -5.13
N ILE A 98 4.89 2.39 -5.94
CA ILE A 98 5.24 2.87 -7.28
C ILE A 98 4.01 2.85 -8.20
N TRP A 99 3.23 1.76 -8.16
CA TRP A 99 2.01 1.64 -8.97
C TRP A 99 0.94 2.64 -8.55
N LEU A 100 0.77 2.87 -7.24
CA LEU A 100 -0.11 3.90 -6.69
C LEU A 100 0.30 5.30 -7.16
N PHE A 101 1.59 5.64 -7.08
CA PHE A 101 2.09 6.93 -7.57
C PHE A 101 1.90 7.11 -9.07
N ARG A 102 2.09 6.05 -9.87
CA ARG A 102 1.85 6.08 -11.33
C ARG A 102 0.38 6.32 -11.63
N TYR A 103 -0.54 5.66 -10.92
CA TYR A 103 -1.97 5.87 -11.04
C TYR A 103 -2.36 7.30 -10.66
N MET A 104 -1.95 7.77 -9.48
CA MET A 104 -2.25 9.12 -9.02
C MET A 104 -1.71 10.19 -9.98
N LYS A 105 -0.52 9.99 -10.55
CA LYS A 105 0.04 10.87 -11.57
C LYS A 105 -0.79 10.89 -12.86
N ALA A 106 -1.29 9.74 -13.30
CA ALA A 106 -2.12 9.65 -14.51
C ALA A 106 -3.50 10.32 -14.33
N HIS A 107 -3.98 10.40 -13.09
CA HIS A 107 -5.30 10.95 -12.74
C HIS A 107 -5.25 12.36 -12.10
N ASP A 108 -4.08 13.00 -12.05
CA ASP A 108 -3.87 14.30 -11.39
C ASP A 108 -4.26 14.34 -9.90
N LEU A 109 -4.13 13.20 -9.23
CA LEU A 109 -4.41 12.98 -7.79
C LEU A 109 -3.14 13.02 -6.94
N LEU A 110 -2.07 13.63 -7.44
CA LEU A 110 -0.82 13.68 -6.70
C LEU A 110 -0.94 14.62 -5.49
N PRO A 111 -0.39 14.21 -4.33
CA PRO A 111 -0.32 15.06 -3.15
C PRO A 111 0.65 16.21 -3.38
N GLU A 112 0.73 17.13 -2.42
CA GLU A 112 1.62 18.27 -2.56
C GLU A 112 3.09 17.83 -2.65
N LYS A 113 3.91 18.62 -3.37
CA LYS A 113 5.36 18.34 -3.50
C LYS A 113 6.06 18.19 -2.15
N ALA A 114 5.58 18.89 -1.12
CA ALA A 114 6.10 18.79 0.23
C ALA A 114 5.88 17.40 0.83
N GLU A 115 4.69 16.81 0.64
CA GLU A 115 4.34 15.48 1.12
C GLU A 115 5.12 14.38 0.38
N ILE A 116 5.26 14.51 -0.95
CA ILE A 116 6.10 13.59 -1.74
C ILE A 116 7.55 13.64 -1.25
N ARG A 117 8.08 14.85 -0.96
CA ARG A 117 9.44 15.00 -0.42
C ARG A 117 9.55 14.38 0.98
N ALA A 118 8.55 14.55 1.83
CA ALA A 118 8.52 13.95 3.16
C ALA A 118 8.51 12.42 3.08
N LEU A 119 7.70 11.84 2.17
CA LEU A 119 7.70 10.41 1.90
C LEU A 119 9.08 9.91 1.47
N LYS A 120 9.74 10.59 0.52
CA LYS A 120 11.08 10.20 0.06
C LYS A 120 12.14 10.27 1.14
N ALA A 121 11.94 11.05 2.20
CA ALA A 121 12.83 11.09 3.35
C ALA A 121 12.59 9.94 4.34
N MET A 122 11.46 9.22 4.22
CA MET A 122 11.09 8.08 5.07
C MET A 122 11.57 6.74 4.52
N THR A 123 12.14 6.69 3.31
CA THR A 123 12.59 5.46 2.66
C THR A 123 13.94 5.63 1.97
N ASP A 124 14.76 4.58 2.02
CA ASP A 124 16.00 4.49 1.26
C ASP A 124 15.79 3.87 -0.15
N ASN A 125 14.55 3.46 -0.47
CA ASN A 125 14.24 2.88 -1.76
C ASN A 125 14.26 3.96 -2.86
N ARG A 126 15.38 4.01 -3.61
CA ARG A 126 15.57 4.92 -4.76
C ARG A 126 14.54 4.77 -5.88
N PHE A 127 13.84 3.64 -5.95
CA PHE A 127 12.79 3.42 -6.94
C PHE A 127 11.51 4.19 -6.57
N ILE A 128 11.26 4.50 -5.30
CA ILE A 128 10.10 5.31 -4.90
C ILE A 128 10.39 6.79 -5.21
N PRO A 129 9.46 7.54 -5.85
CA PRO A 129 8.06 7.18 -6.12
C PRO A 129 7.75 6.61 -7.53
N TYR A 130 8.63 6.72 -8.53
CA TYR A 130 8.26 6.46 -9.94
C TYR A 130 8.81 5.17 -10.55
N GLY A 131 9.45 4.32 -9.77
CA GLY A 131 10.15 3.13 -10.22
C GLY A 131 11.52 3.43 -10.80
N SER A 132 12.15 2.39 -11.35
CA SER A 132 13.38 2.53 -12.12
C SER A 132 13.06 3.30 -13.39
N VAL A 133 13.80 4.39 -13.64
CA VAL A 133 13.83 5.03 -14.95
C VAL A 133 14.65 4.08 -15.83
N LEU A 134 13.95 3.22 -16.58
CA LEU A 134 14.54 2.44 -17.67
C LEU A 134 14.50 3.28 -18.95
#